data_AF-A0A382IAM9-F1
#
_entry.id   AF-A0A382IAM9-F1
#
_cell.length_a   1.000
_cell.length_b   1.000
_cell.length_c   1.000
_cell.angle_alpha   90.00
_cell.angle_beta   90.00
_cell.angle_gamma   90.00
#
_symmetry.space_group_name_H-M   'P 1'
#
loop_
_entity.id
_entity.type
_entity.pdbx_description
1 polymer ?
#
loop_
_entity_poly.entity_id
_entity_poly.type
_entity_poly.pdbx_seq_one_letter_code
_entity_poly.pdbx_strand_id
1 'polypeptide(L)'
;MGKQSINQDLARATSIQPTSETASAIPESKESALGIEVGMSMKEAEKKLIFETLRETGGNRTKAAKILGISIRTLRNKLNEYRAEGEDIEVEAEN
;
A
#
# COMPACT_ATOMS: atom_id res chain seq x y z
N MET A 1 -58.10 24.23 -30.73
CA MET A 1 -57.10 25.32 -30.74
C MET A 1 -57.00 25.86 -29.32
N GLY A 2 -55.79 26.00 -28.77
CA GLY A 2 -55.57 26.59 -27.45
C GLY A 2 -54.56 25.86 -26.59
N LYS A 3 -53.30 25.79 -27.04
CA LYS A 3 -52.15 25.42 -26.21
C LYS A 3 -51.74 26.64 -25.39
N GLN A 4 -51.73 26.62 -24.05
CA GLN A 4 -50.94 27.53 -23.20
C GLN A 4 -50.60 26.80 -21.88
N SER A 5 -49.35 26.34 -21.72
CA SER A 5 -48.24 26.99 -20.98
C SER A 5 -48.32 26.69 -19.48
N ILE A 6 -47.80 25.56 -18.99
CA ILE A 6 -46.41 25.33 -18.57
C ILE A 6 -45.85 26.51 -17.79
N ASN A 7 -46.05 26.44 -16.46
CA ASN A 7 -45.17 26.89 -15.38
C ASN A 7 -44.55 28.29 -15.52
N GLN A 8 -45.19 29.26 -14.89
CA GLN A 8 -44.60 30.55 -14.57
C GLN A 8 -44.75 30.81 -13.07
N ASP A 9 -43.66 31.29 -12.46
CA ASP A 9 -43.52 31.86 -11.12
C ASP A 9 -43.23 30.92 -9.93
N LEU A 10 -41.93 30.65 -9.69
CA LEU A 10 -41.37 30.51 -8.34
C LEU A 10 -39.92 31.01 -8.30
N ALA A 11 -39.74 32.33 -8.43
CA ALA A 11 -38.47 32.99 -8.14
C ALA A 11 -38.43 33.39 -6.65
N ARG A 12 -37.85 32.55 -5.80
CA ARG A 12 -37.26 32.97 -4.52
C ARG A 12 -35.85 32.38 -4.44
N ALA A 13 -34.89 33.21 -4.82
CA ALA A 13 -33.47 32.92 -4.72
C ALA A 13 -33.06 32.83 -3.25
N THR A 14 -33.02 31.61 -2.71
CA THR A 14 -32.18 31.32 -1.54
C THR A 14 -30.76 31.18 -2.04
N SER A 15 -29.94 32.18 -1.71
CA SER A 15 -28.48 32.12 -1.83
C SER A 15 -27.96 31.00 -0.94
N ILE A 16 -27.61 29.86 -1.54
CA ILE A 16 -26.81 28.83 -0.89
C ILE A 16 -25.43 28.94 -1.53
N GLN A 17 -24.52 29.61 -0.82
CA GLN A 17 -23.10 29.56 -1.13
C GLN A 17 -22.61 28.13 -0.85
N PRO A 18 -21.89 27.47 -1.78
CA PRO A 18 -21.15 26.27 -1.42
C PRO A 18 -20.00 26.71 -0.51
N THR A 19 -20.11 26.43 0.78
CA THR A 19 -18.99 26.58 1.72
C THR A 19 -17.94 25.55 1.33
N SER A 20 -16.93 26.04 0.62
CA SER A 20 -15.61 25.42 0.51
C SER A 20 -15.00 25.35 1.90
N GLU A 21 -15.17 24.23 2.59
CA GLU A 21 -14.37 23.90 3.76
C GLU A 21 -13.85 22.46 3.65
N THR A 22 -12.56 22.41 3.34
CA THR A 22 -11.62 21.42 3.84
C THR A 22 -11.72 20.03 3.20
N ALA A 23 -11.08 19.95 2.03
CA ALA A 23 -10.41 18.74 1.58
C ALA A 23 -9.57 18.16 2.74
N SER A 24 -10.00 17.02 3.27
CA SER A 24 -9.21 16.28 4.25
C SER A 24 -9.20 14.80 3.89
N ALA A 25 -7.99 14.37 3.53
CA ALA A 25 -7.50 13.01 3.46
C ALA A 25 -8.24 12.05 2.50
N ILE A 26 -7.89 12.14 1.22
CA ILE A 26 -7.58 10.90 0.49
C ILE A 26 -6.50 10.25 1.36
N PRO A 27 -6.71 9.06 1.97
CA PRO A 27 -5.63 8.40 2.67
C PRO A 27 -4.53 8.21 1.63
N GLU A 28 -3.43 8.94 1.78
CA GLU A 28 -2.22 8.70 1.03
C GLU A 28 -2.00 7.19 1.15
N SER A 29 -2.17 6.51 0.02
CA SER A 29 -1.74 5.14 -0.12
C SER A 29 -0.36 5.12 0.46
N LYS A 30 -0.17 4.44 1.60
CA LYS A 30 1.16 4.04 2.01
C LYS A 30 1.69 3.30 0.81
N GLU A 31 2.47 4.00 0.00
CA GLU A 31 3.27 3.44 -1.05
C GLU A 31 4.23 2.58 -0.25
N SER A 32 3.82 1.34 0.02
CA SER A 32 4.71 0.28 0.43
C SER A 32 5.56 0.06 -0.82
N ALA A 33 6.48 0.99 -1.05
CA ALA A 33 7.41 1.01 -2.15
C ALA A 33 8.45 -0.08 -1.88
N LEU A 34 7.99 -1.33 -1.84
CA LEU A 34 8.81 -2.53 -1.94
C LEU A 34 9.74 -2.45 -3.16
N GLY A 35 9.50 -1.51 -4.09
CA GLY A 35 10.36 -1.23 -5.23
C GLY A 35 10.43 -2.45 -6.14
N ILE A 36 9.30 -3.13 -6.30
CA ILE A 36 9.15 -4.28 -7.19
C ILE A 36 8.71 -3.71 -8.54
N GLU A 37 9.60 -3.83 -9.52
CA GLU A 37 9.38 -3.32 -10.88
C GLU A 37 9.11 -4.48 -11.85
N VAL A 38 8.35 -4.20 -12.91
CA VAL A 38 8.12 -5.17 -13.99
C VAL A 38 9.43 -5.40 -14.74
N GLY A 39 9.85 -6.68 -14.82
CA GLY A 39 11.13 -7.09 -15.42
C GLY A 39 12.18 -7.51 -14.39
N MET A 40 11.94 -7.28 -13.10
CA MET A 40 12.76 -7.82 -12.02
C MET A 40 12.71 -9.35 -12.00
N SER A 41 13.82 -10.00 -11.63
CA SER A 41 13.81 -11.44 -11.46
C SER A 41 12.92 -11.85 -10.28
N MET A 42 12.33 -13.05 -10.37
CA MET A 42 11.53 -13.58 -9.25
C MET A 42 12.35 -13.67 -7.96
N LYS A 43 13.64 -13.96 -8.06
CA LYS A 43 14.54 -14.06 -6.91
C LYS A 43 14.70 -12.72 -6.19
N GLU A 44 14.92 -11.64 -6.93
CA GLU A 44 15.05 -10.29 -6.35
C GLU A 44 13.74 -9.81 -5.73
N ALA A 45 12.61 -10.04 -6.41
CA ALA A 45 11.30 -9.67 -5.88
C ALA A 45 10.95 -10.47 -4.61
N GLU A 46 11.17 -11.79 -4.62
CA GLU A 46 10.99 -12.67 -3.45
C GLU A 46 11.87 -12.19 -2.28
N LYS A 47 13.13 -11.88 -2.56
CA LYS A 47 14.10 -11.40 -1.58
C LYS A 47 13.62 -10.11 -0.91
N LYS A 48 13.28 -9.08 -1.69
CA LYS A 48 12.80 -7.80 -1.16
C LYS A 48 11.56 -8.00 -0.28
N LEU A 49 10.61 -8.82 -0.74
CA LEU A 49 9.38 -9.09 0.01
C LEU A 49 9.66 -9.80 1.35
N ILE A 50 10.57 -10.78 1.36
CA ILE A 50 10.97 -11.48 2.59
C ILE A 50 11.58 -10.51 3.60
N PHE A 51 12.49 -9.63 3.17
CA PHE A 51 13.18 -8.70 4.06
C PHE A 51 12.27 -7.61 4.59
N GLU A 52 11.43 -7.04 3.73
CA GLU A 52 10.44 -6.04 4.14
C GLU A 52 9.51 -6.60 5.22
N THR A 53 8.99 -7.81 4.99
CA THR A 53 8.11 -8.48 5.94
C THR A 53 8.84 -8.79 7.26
N LEU A 54 10.12 -9.15 7.20
CA LEU A 54 10.92 -9.34 8.41
C LEU A 54 11.13 -8.03 9.16
N ARG A 55 11.36 -6.92 8.48
CA ARG A 55 11.50 -5.60 9.11
C ARG A 55 10.19 -5.18 9.78
N GLU A 56 9.07 -5.31 9.07
CA GLU A 56 7.74 -5.00 9.61
C GLU A 56 7.36 -5.87 10.82
N THR A 57 7.84 -7.12 10.86
CA THR A 57 7.60 -8.03 11.99
C THR A 57 8.66 -7.96 13.09
N GLY A 58 9.63 -7.04 13.01
CA GLY A 58 10.71 -6.91 14.00
C GLY A 58 11.63 -8.14 14.06
N GLY A 59 11.86 -8.79 12.91
CA GLY A 59 12.69 -10.00 12.81
C GLY A 59 12.00 -11.29 13.24
N ASN A 60 10.70 -11.25 13.57
CA ASN A 60 9.95 -12.45 13.97
C ASN A 60 9.68 -13.37 12.77
N ARG A 61 10.57 -14.35 12.58
CA ARG A 61 10.51 -15.31 11.46
C ARG A 61 9.21 -16.12 11.41
N THR A 62 8.65 -16.49 12.56
CA THR A 62 7.39 -17.25 12.60
C THR A 62 6.22 -16.40 12.12
N LYS A 63 6.17 -15.13 12.50
CA LYS A 63 5.14 -14.19 12.04
C LYS A 63 5.32 -13.84 10.57
N ALA A 64 6.56 -13.57 10.13
CA ALA A 64 6.87 -13.30 8.73
C ALA A 64 6.50 -14.46 7.80
N ALA A 65 6.85 -15.70 8.17
CA ALA A 65 6.49 -16.88 7.37
C ALA A 65 4.97 -17.05 7.19
N LYS A 66 4.19 -16.76 8.25
CA LYS A 66 2.72 -16.76 8.19
C LYS A 66 2.18 -15.69 7.24
N ILE A 67 2.73 -14.48 7.28
CA ILE A 67 2.33 -13.37 6.39
C ILE A 67 2.66 -13.71 4.92
N LEU A 68 3.85 -14.25 4.68
CA LEU A 68 4.32 -14.65 3.35
C LEU A 68 3.64 -15.91 2.80
N GLY A 69 2.90 -16.65 3.62
CA GLY A 69 2.24 -17.89 3.21
C GLY A 69 3.21 -19.06 2.95
N ILE A 70 4.41 -19.05 3.55
CA ILE A 70 5.41 -20.12 3.40
C ILE A 70 5.70 -20.80 4.73
N SER A 71 6.29 -21.99 4.68
CA SER A 71 6.74 -22.67 5.89
C SER A 71 7.91 -21.92 6.55
N ILE A 72 8.01 -22.00 7.88
CA ILE A 72 9.16 -21.46 8.63
C ILE A 72 10.50 -22.05 8.16
N ARG A 73 10.48 -23.31 7.70
CA ARG A 73 11.65 -23.99 7.12
C ARG A 73 12.06 -23.34 5.81
N THR A 74 11.09 -23.05 4.93
CA THR A 74 11.34 -22.38 3.65
C THR A 74 11.94 -20.99 3.88
N LEU A 75 11.35 -20.19 4.77
CA LEU A 75 11.88 -18.86 5.11
C LEU A 75 13.33 -18.95 5.62
N ARG A 76 13.62 -19.89 6.53
CA ARG A 76 14.98 -20.09 7.04
C ARG A 76 15.96 -20.49 5.92
N ASN A 77 15.55 -21.39 5.03
CA ASN A 77 16.39 -21.81 3.91
C ASN A 77 16.72 -20.63 2.99
N LYS A 78 15.71 -19.81 2.65
CA LYS A 78 15.88 -18.58 1.86
C LYS A 78 16.84 -17.60 2.53
N LEU A 79 16.69 -17.38 3.83
CA LEU A 79 17.62 -16.51 4.57
C LEU A 79 19.05 -17.05 4.59
N ASN A 80 19.24 -18.37 4.61
CA ASN A 80 20.56 -18.97 4.54
C ASN A 80 21.16 -18.86 3.12
N GLU A 81 20.35 -19.06 2.08
CA GLU A 81 20.74 -18.85 0.67
C GLU A 81 21.25 -17.41 0.48
N TYR A 82 20.49 -16.40 0.92
CA TYR A 82 20.90 -14.99 0.76
C TYR A 82 22.13 -14.61 1.60
N ARG A 83 22.36 -15.26 2.75
CA ARG A 83 23.59 -15.07 3.54
C ARG A 83 24.81 -15.68 2.85
N ALA A 84 24.64 -16.84 2.21
CA ALA A 84 25.73 -17.51 1.51
C ALA A 84 26.15 -16.77 0.23
N GLU A 85 25.23 -16.01 -0.36
CA GLU A 85 25.46 -15.19 -1.54
C GLU A 85 26.26 -13.91 -1.26
N GLY A 86 26.64 -13.64 0.00
CA GLY A 86 27.60 -12.59 0.36
C GLY A 86 27.06 -11.18 0.27
N GLU A 87 25.74 -11.00 0.30
CA GLU A 87 25.15 -9.67 0.39
C GLU A 87 25.07 -9.22 1.85
N ASP A 88 25.87 -8.21 2.20
CA ASP A 88 25.86 -7.53 3.48
C ASP A 88 24.57 -6.70 3.60
N ILE A 89 23.76 -7.04 4.60
CA ILE A 89 22.43 -6.46 4.79
C ILE A 89 22.54 -5.41 5.89
N GLU A 90 22.60 -4.14 5.52
CA GLU A 90 22.38 -3.01 6.42
C GLU A 90 20.89 -2.95 6.78
N VAL A 91 20.52 -3.71 7.79
CA VAL A 91 19.29 -3.43 8.55
C VAL A 91 19.66 -2.41 9.61
N GLU A 92 19.48 -1.13 9.28
CA GLU A 92 19.36 -0.09 10.31
C GLU A 92 18.10 -0.41 11.12
N ALA A 93 18.29 -1.18 12.18
CA ALA A 93 17.30 -1.31 13.23
C ALA A 93 17.32 0.01 14.00
N GLU A 94 16.43 0.94 13.66
CA GLU A 94 16.03 1.99 14.59
C GLU A 94 15.49 1.29 15.86
N ASN A 95 16.26 1.38 16.94
CA ASN A 95 15.87 1.00 18.30
C ASN A 95 15.54 2.25 19.11
#